data_AF-A0A7C3EJE8-F1
#
_entry.id   AF-A0A7C3EJE8-F1
#
_cell.length_a   1.000
_cell.length_b   1.000
_cell.length_c   1.000
_cell.angle_alpha   90.00
_cell.angle_beta   90.00
_cell.angle_gamma   90.00
#
_symmetry.space_group_name_H-M   'P 1'
#
loop_
_entity.id
_entity.type
_entity.pdbx_description
1 polymer ?
#
loop_
_entity_poly.entity_id
_entity_poly.type
_entity_poly.pdbx_seq_one_letter_code
_entity_poly.pdbx_strand_id
1 'polypeptide(L)'
;MPVIDLFLIISPLFLDLTLFYQILIALIPFFLFLCLLIWVWINNDLWVWSFIKKVSSIVFGTATIASMSFFARINTIDIPIINAISKPIIKIIVPEKYILIEFISKLKISNPEEIRIVSALFGKVDNEIIEKIISNGIKLNDEGLKILSKNKTVNVKTYKLLFNSQNKVTLDILNHAFPEKQIIEWTSQIQKSGDVEIVTKNIGQKISKLVSSNKLTKEEVTTLLESTFLRIIQKQGKIKQPNDLFIPLNGIDGFQTTLRKIMGVSDNVTKGHLLTLDLAKYIKQNNGVVKNINMPFNDGIKLGTSDIDLIFTIKNKTYVAEVKNYKDLTINSLNETFKPDMLTLQQYSKLKDPNCEKIFILKNKPSNDHVRILLEKYAQDYGVKIIYGNPYEVVNNLMKYVQ
;
A
#
# COMPACT_ATOMS: atom_id res chain seq x y z
N MET A 1 -9.81 14.32 -50.52
CA MET A 1 -10.24 13.07 -49.84
C MET A 1 -10.09 11.93 -50.83
N PRO A 2 -9.59 10.72 -50.49
CA PRO A 2 -8.85 10.38 -49.26
C PRO A 2 -7.76 9.28 -49.38
N VAL A 3 -6.63 9.47 -48.68
CA VAL A 3 -5.79 8.37 -48.15
C VAL A 3 -6.08 8.15 -46.64
N ILE A 4 -6.66 9.16 -45.99
CA ILE A 4 -7.00 9.15 -44.55
C ILE A 4 -8.26 8.32 -44.27
N ASP A 5 -9.25 8.31 -45.18
CA ASP A 5 -10.48 7.52 -44.99
C ASP A 5 -10.25 6.00 -45.17
N LEU A 6 -9.22 5.59 -45.93
CA LEU A 6 -8.88 4.17 -46.08
C LEU A 6 -8.26 3.59 -44.80
N PHE A 7 -7.51 4.40 -44.04
CA PHE A 7 -6.91 3.99 -42.78
C PHE A 7 -7.94 3.80 -41.65
N LEU A 8 -9.01 4.59 -41.67
CA LEU A 8 -10.11 4.48 -40.71
C LEU A 8 -11.03 3.27 -40.97
N ILE A 9 -11.09 2.80 -42.22
CA ILE A 9 -11.87 1.60 -42.59
C ILE A 9 -11.08 0.30 -42.32
N ILE A 10 -9.75 0.33 -42.43
CA ILE A 10 -8.89 -0.86 -42.27
C ILE A 10 -8.53 -1.13 -40.79
N SER A 11 -8.48 -0.11 -39.93
CA SER A 11 -8.11 -0.23 -38.51
C SER A 11 -8.97 -1.22 -37.69
N PRO A 12 -10.31 -1.26 -37.83
CA PRO A 12 -11.15 -2.24 -37.13
C PRO A 12 -10.90 -3.69 -37.56
N LEU A 13 -10.55 -3.92 -38.84
CA LEU A 13 -10.25 -5.25 -39.38
C LEU A 13 -8.93 -5.83 -38.81
N PHE A 14 -7.94 -4.98 -38.49
CA PHE A 14 -6.69 -5.42 -37.88
C PHE A 14 -6.84 -5.76 -36.39
N LEU A 15 -7.76 -5.11 -35.67
CA LEU A 15 -8.11 -5.48 -34.30
C LEU A 15 -8.80 -6.85 -34.26
N ASP A 16 -9.70 -7.14 -35.20
CA ASP A 16 -10.36 -8.45 -35.30
C ASP A 16 -9.39 -9.57 -35.68
N LEU A 17 -8.42 -9.30 -36.56
CA LEU A 17 -7.41 -10.31 -36.91
C LEU A 17 -6.51 -10.65 -35.72
N THR A 18 -6.09 -9.64 -34.95
CA THR A 18 -5.22 -9.85 -33.78
C THR A 18 -5.95 -10.61 -32.68
N LEU A 19 -7.23 -10.30 -32.45
CA LEU A 19 -8.08 -11.03 -31.52
C LEU A 19 -8.32 -12.46 -32.00
N PHE A 20 -8.58 -12.66 -33.29
CA PHE A 20 -8.73 -13.99 -33.89
C PHE A 20 -7.45 -14.83 -33.74
N TYR A 21 -6.27 -14.26 -33.98
CA TYR A 21 -4.99 -14.95 -33.77
C TYR A 21 -4.73 -15.27 -32.30
N GLN A 22 -5.09 -14.38 -31.37
CA GLN A 22 -4.96 -14.65 -29.93
C GLN A 22 -5.90 -15.79 -29.49
N ILE A 23 -7.12 -15.83 -30.00
CA ILE A 23 -8.06 -16.93 -29.76
C ILE A 23 -7.53 -18.23 -30.37
N LEU A 24 -7.04 -18.20 -31.62
CA LEU A 24 -6.48 -19.37 -32.30
C LEU A 24 -5.26 -19.93 -31.56
N ILE A 25 -4.34 -19.07 -31.12
CA ILE A 25 -3.16 -19.43 -30.33
C ILE A 25 -3.58 -20.01 -28.96
N ALA A 26 -4.62 -19.47 -28.33
CA ALA A 26 -5.15 -20.00 -27.08
C ALA A 26 -5.83 -21.38 -27.25
N LEU A 27 -6.39 -21.67 -28.43
CA LEU A 27 -7.07 -22.94 -28.74
C LEU A 27 -6.12 -24.07 -29.14
N ILE A 28 -4.91 -23.77 -29.63
CA ILE A 28 -3.92 -24.79 -30.02
C ILE A 28 -3.55 -25.73 -28.85
N PRO A 29 -3.20 -25.25 -27.65
CA PRO A 29 -2.92 -26.11 -26.49
C PRO A 29 -4.11 -26.99 -26.10
N PHE A 30 -5.33 -26.47 -26.25
CA PHE A 30 -6.55 -27.22 -25.95
C PHE A 30 -6.77 -28.37 -26.95
N PHE A 31 -6.57 -28.12 -28.25
CA PHE A 31 -6.65 -29.17 -29.27
C PHE A 31 -5.55 -30.23 -29.09
N LEU A 32 -4.32 -29.83 -28.81
CA LEU A 32 -3.22 -30.76 -28.55
C LEU A 32 -3.51 -31.63 -27.31
N PHE A 33 -4.08 -31.04 -26.27
CA PHE A 33 -4.51 -31.77 -25.08
C PHE A 33 -5.67 -32.74 -25.36
N LEU A 34 -6.64 -32.34 -26.20
CA LEU A 34 -7.75 -33.22 -26.61
C LEU A 34 -7.25 -34.41 -27.43
N CYS A 35 -6.31 -34.19 -28.36
CA CYS A 35 -5.65 -35.27 -29.11
C CYS A 35 -4.88 -36.23 -28.18
N LEU A 36 -4.19 -35.70 -27.16
CA LEU A 36 -3.50 -36.49 -26.15
C LEU A 36 -4.49 -37.34 -25.33
N LEU A 37 -5.63 -36.78 -24.94
CA LEU A 37 -6.70 -37.50 -24.25
C LEU A 37 -7.27 -38.66 -25.10
N ILE A 38 -7.55 -38.40 -26.38
CA ILE A 38 -8.04 -39.42 -27.30
C ILE A 38 -7.01 -40.54 -27.46
N TRP A 39 -5.73 -40.19 -27.61
CA TRP A 39 -4.64 -41.17 -27.72
C TRP A 39 -4.50 -42.03 -26.46
N VAL A 40 -4.58 -41.44 -25.27
CA VAL A 40 -4.51 -42.20 -24.00
C VAL A 40 -5.74 -43.07 -23.77
N TRP A 41 -6.92 -42.60 -24.19
CA TRP A 41 -8.14 -43.40 -24.13
C TRP A 41 -8.06 -44.63 -25.04
N ILE A 42 -7.53 -44.48 -26.26
CA ILE A 42 -7.33 -45.59 -27.20
C ILE A 42 -6.32 -46.62 -26.66
N ASN A 43 -5.23 -46.16 -26.03
CA ASN A 43 -4.15 -47.03 -25.57
C ASN A 43 -4.31 -47.57 -24.14
N ASN A 44 -5.37 -47.16 -23.43
CA ASN A 44 -5.74 -47.62 -22.09
C ASN A 44 -4.60 -47.57 -21.04
N ASP A 45 -3.69 -46.60 -21.16
CA ASP A 45 -2.53 -46.48 -20.29
C ASP A 45 -2.87 -45.77 -18.97
N LEU A 46 -3.05 -46.58 -17.91
CA LEU A 46 -3.46 -46.14 -16.58
C LEU A 46 -2.49 -45.16 -15.91
N TRP A 47 -1.18 -45.24 -16.22
CA TRP A 47 -0.20 -44.33 -15.64
C TRP A 47 -0.32 -42.93 -16.25
N VAL A 48 -0.54 -42.87 -17.57
CA VAL A 48 -0.73 -41.61 -18.29
C VAL A 48 -2.02 -40.93 -17.87
N TRP A 49 -3.08 -41.68 -17.51
CA TRP A 49 -4.30 -41.10 -16.91
C TRP A 49 -4.06 -40.33 -15.61
N SER A 50 -3.18 -40.84 -14.73
CA SER A 50 -2.82 -40.15 -13.49
C SER A 50 -2.01 -38.87 -13.76
N PHE A 51 -1.06 -38.95 -14.69
CA PHE A 51 -0.26 -37.79 -15.11
C PHE A 51 -1.12 -36.72 -15.79
N ILE A 52 -2.01 -37.12 -16.70
CA ILE A 52 -2.97 -36.24 -17.37
C ILE A 52 -3.89 -35.56 -16.36
N LYS A 53 -4.40 -36.25 -15.34
CA LYS A 53 -5.21 -35.61 -14.28
C LYS A 53 -4.44 -34.50 -13.56
N LYS A 54 -3.14 -34.70 -13.31
CA LYS A 54 -2.30 -33.73 -12.61
C LYS A 54 -1.96 -32.54 -13.51
N VAL A 55 -1.56 -32.79 -14.75
CA VAL A 55 -1.22 -31.75 -15.73
C VAL A 55 -2.45 -30.98 -16.20
N SER A 56 -3.61 -31.64 -16.37
CA SER A 56 -4.85 -30.98 -16.74
C SER A 56 -5.29 -29.99 -15.66
N SER A 57 -5.18 -30.34 -14.38
CA SER A 57 -5.50 -29.39 -13.29
C SER A 57 -4.67 -28.11 -13.36
N ILE A 58 -3.39 -28.21 -13.75
CA ILE A 58 -2.47 -27.08 -13.86
C ILE A 58 -2.73 -26.28 -15.14
N VAL A 59 -2.79 -26.95 -16.30
CA VAL A 59 -2.98 -26.31 -17.60
C VAL A 59 -4.35 -25.64 -17.65
N PHE A 60 -5.41 -26.34 -17.26
CA PHE A 60 -6.74 -25.73 -17.20
C PHE A 60 -6.86 -24.69 -16.10
N GLY A 61 -6.19 -24.86 -14.95
CA GLY A 61 -6.13 -23.83 -13.92
C GLY A 61 -5.55 -22.52 -14.47
N THR A 62 -4.38 -22.59 -15.12
CA THR A 62 -3.72 -21.41 -15.72
C THR A 62 -4.50 -20.81 -16.90
N ALA A 63 -5.07 -21.64 -17.78
CA ALA A 63 -5.89 -21.17 -18.90
C ALA A 63 -7.18 -20.51 -18.39
N THR A 64 -7.84 -21.08 -17.38
CA THR A 64 -9.03 -20.50 -16.74
C THR A 64 -8.71 -19.16 -16.09
N ILE A 65 -7.57 -19.04 -15.40
CA ILE A 65 -7.12 -17.78 -14.79
C ILE A 65 -6.84 -16.72 -15.85
N ALA A 66 -6.18 -17.09 -16.96
CA ALA A 66 -5.91 -16.17 -18.06
C ALA A 66 -7.22 -15.72 -18.75
N SER A 67 -8.12 -16.66 -19.06
CA SER A 67 -9.42 -16.37 -19.65
C SER A 67 -10.31 -15.53 -18.72
N MET A 68 -10.35 -15.81 -17.42
CA MET A 68 -11.13 -15.04 -16.45
C MET A 68 -10.57 -13.64 -16.22
N SER A 69 -9.23 -13.49 -16.17
CA SER A 69 -8.58 -12.18 -16.09
C SER A 69 -8.82 -11.34 -17.34
N PHE A 70 -8.94 -12.00 -18.50
CA PHE A 70 -9.32 -11.37 -19.76
C PHE A 70 -10.80 -10.98 -19.77
N PHE A 71 -11.71 -11.87 -19.37
CA PHE A 71 -13.15 -11.58 -19.27
C PHE A 71 -13.48 -10.50 -18.24
N ALA A 72 -12.77 -10.45 -17.11
CA ALA A 72 -12.92 -9.39 -16.11
C ALA A 72 -12.45 -8.01 -16.60
N ARG A 73 -11.61 -7.95 -17.64
CA ARG A 73 -11.19 -6.69 -18.28
C ARG A 73 -12.14 -6.21 -19.36
N ILE A 74 -12.99 -7.08 -19.88
CA ILE A 74 -14.01 -6.75 -20.87
C ILE A 74 -15.31 -6.44 -20.12
N ASN A 75 -15.56 -5.15 -19.89
CA ASN A 75 -16.71 -4.61 -19.11
C ASN A 75 -18.11 -4.89 -19.71
N THR A 76 -18.27 -5.85 -20.62
CA THR A 76 -19.50 -6.00 -21.44
C THR A 76 -20.12 -7.40 -21.43
N ILE A 77 -19.63 -8.34 -20.60
CA ILE A 77 -20.22 -9.69 -20.57
C ILE A 77 -21.12 -9.89 -19.36
N ASP A 78 -22.35 -10.30 -19.66
CA ASP A 78 -23.43 -10.48 -18.71
C ASP A 78 -23.13 -11.63 -17.72
N ILE A 79 -23.31 -11.36 -16.43
CA ILE A 79 -22.97 -12.25 -15.30
C ILE A 79 -23.64 -13.64 -15.37
N PRO A 80 -24.86 -13.80 -15.92
CA PRO A 80 -25.47 -15.12 -16.10
C PRO A 80 -24.67 -16.04 -17.04
N ILE A 81 -24.00 -15.49 -18.05
CA ILE A 81 -23.21 -16.24 -19.04
C ILE A 81 -21.92 -16.76 -18.39
N ILE A 82 -21.24 -15.92 -17.60
CA ILE A 82 -20.06 -16.33 -16.82
C ILE A 82 -20.45 -17.45 -15.85
N ASN A 83 -21.59 -17.33 -15.17
CA ASN A 83 -22.06 -18.37 -14.24
C ASN A 83 -22.43 -19.69 -14.93
N ALA A 84 -22.96 -19.65 -16.16
CA ALA A 84 -23.30 -20.85 -16.92
C ALA A 84 -22.07 -21.61 -17.42
N ILE A 85 -21.02 -20.88 -17.83
CA ILE A 85 -19.79 -21.46 -18.40
C ILE A 85 -18.81 -21.89 -17.31
N SER A 86 -18.65 -21.10 -16.24
CA SER A 86 -17.61 -21.33 -15.23
C SER A 86 -17.95 -22.44 -14.23
N LYS A 87 -19.23 -22.62 -13.88
CA LYS A 87 -19.65 -23.61 -12.87
C LYS A 87 -19.27 -25.06 -13.21
N PRO A 88 -19.47 -25.56 -14.44
CA PRO A 88 -19.07 -26.92 -14.80
C PRO A 88 -17.55 -27.09 -14.83
N ILE A 89 -16.83 -26.08 -15.32
CA ILE A 89 -15.37 -26.11 -15.51
C ILE A 89 -14.65 -26.12 -14.15
N ILE A 90 -15.03 -25.24 -13.23
CA ILE A 90 -14.36 -25.13 -11.91
C ILE A 90 -14.57 -26.38 -11.06
N LYS A 91 -15.74 -27.02 -11.18
CA LYS A 91 -16.06 -28.25 -10.45
C LYS A 91 -15.16 -29.44 -10.85
N ILE A 92 -14.53 -29.36 -12.03
CA ILE A 92 -13.64 -30.40 -12.57
C ILE A 92 -12.16 -30.13 -12.23
N ILE A 93 -11.77 -28.87 -11.98
CA ILE A 93 -10.35 -28.44 -12.04
C ILE A 93 -9.72 -28.11 -10.68
N VAL A 94 -10.50 -27.86 -9.60
CA VAL A 94 -9.93 -27.40 -8.32
C VAL A 94 -10.14 -28.44 -7.21
N PRO A 95 -9.17 -29.33 -6.93
CA PRO A 95 -9.30 -30.29 -5.83
C PRO A 95 -8.74 -29.80 -4.49
N GLU A 96 -8.05 -28.66 -4.37
CA GLU A 96 -7.37 -28.30 -3.10
C GLU A 96 -7.58 -26.85 -2.62
N LYS A 97 -8.09 -26.74 -1.39
CA LYS A 97 -8.32 -25.50 -0.62
C LYS A 97 -7.09 -24.57 -0.56
N TYR A 98 -5.89 -25.14 -0.63
CA TYR A 98 -4.62 -24.40 -0.52
C TYR A 98 -4.34 -23.53 -1.76
N ILE A 99 -4.66 -24.03 -2.96
CA ILE A 99 -4.49 -23.30 -4.23
C ILE A 99 -5.43 -22.09 -4.28
N LEU A 100 -6.64 -22.25 -3.74
CA LEU A 100 -7.63 -21.18 -3.64
C LEU A 100 -7.14 -20.01 -2.77
N ILE A 101 -6.53 -20.33 -1.61
CA ILE A 101 -5.98 -19.33 -0.69
C ILE A 101 -4.84 -18.55 -1.36
N GLU A 102 -3.93 -19.24 -2.05
CA GLU A 102 -2.83 -18.59 -2.76
C GLU A 102 -3.33 -17.73 -3.92
N PHE A 103 -4.32 -18.23 -4.68
CA PHE A 103 -4.96 -17.48 -5.77
C PHE A 103 -5.62 -16.20 -5.27
N ILE A 104 -6.43 -16.27 -4.21
CA ILE A 104 -7.09 -15.10 -3.60
C ILE A 104 -6.06 -14.11 -3.07
N SER A 105 -4.94 -14.58 -2.49
CA SER A 105 -3.88 -13.68 -2.01
C SER A 105 -3.17 -12.89 -3.13
N LYS A 106 -3.19 -13.41 -4.37
CA LYS A 106 -2.61 -12.77 -5.55
C LYS A 106 -3.62 -11.89 -6.30
N LEU A 107 -4.92 -12.16 -6.17
CA LEU A 107 -5.95 -11.26 -6.65
C LEU A 107 -5.95 -10.01 -5.79
N LYS A 108 -5.67 -8.85 -6.39
CA LYS A 108 -5.85 -7.53 -5.75
C LYS A 108 -7.34 -7.19 -5.65
N ILE A 109 -8.08 -7.99 -4.88
CA ILE A 109 -9.51 -7.80 -4.67
C ILE A 109 -9.70 -6.46 -3.96
N SER A 110 -10.35 -5.54 -4.63
CA SER A 110 -10.51 -4.14 -4.24
C SER A 110 -11.97 -3.72 -4.17
N ASN A 111 -12.90 -4.52 -4.72
CA ASN A 111 -14.32 -4.18 -4.72
C ASN A 111 -15.24 -5.37 -4.37
N PRO A 112 -16.50 -5.10 -3.95
CA PRO A 112 -17.46 -6.13 -3.55
C PRO A 112 -17.90 -7.10 -4.66
N GLU A 113 -17.87 -6.67 -5.92
CA GLU A 113 -18.24 -7.54 -7.05
C GLU A 113 -17.17 -8.61 -7.31
N GLU A 114 -15.90 -8.28 -7.11
CA GLU A 114 -14.81 -9.26 -7.16
C GLU A 114 -14.97 -10.35 -6.09
N ILE A 115 -15.46 -9.99 -4.90
CA ILE A 115 -15.78 -10.96 -3.83
C ILE A 115 -16.99 -11.81 -4.22
N ARG A 116 -17.98 -11.22 -4.88
CA ARG A 116 -19.16 -11.93 -5.39
C ARG A 116 -18.75 -12.95 -6.45
N ILE A 117 -17.83 -12.57 -7.34
CA ILE A 117 -17.25 -13.45 -8.36
C ILE A 117 -16.48 -14.59 -7.67
N VAL A 118 -15.59 -14.32 -6.72
CA VAL A 118 -14.86 -15.36 -5.98
C VAL A 118 -15.83 -16.32 -5.26
N SER A 119 -16.87 -15.79 -4.61
CA SER A 119 -17.89 -16.60 -3.93
C SER A 119 -18.72 -17.45 -4.92
N ALA A 120 -19.07 -16.91 -6.09
CA ALA A 120 -19.81 -17.62 -7.13
C ALA A 120 -18.98 -18.73 -7.80
N LEU A 121 -17.69 -18.47 -8.00
CA LEU A 121 -16.75 -19.38 -8.66
C LEU A 121 -16.37 -20.56 -7.75
N PHE A 122 -16.10 -20.31 -6.46
CA PHE A 122 -15.50 -21.31 -5.57
C PHE A 122 -16.47 -21.89 -4.53
N GLY A 123 -17.73 -21.46 -4.53
CA GLY A 123 -18.74 -21.97 -3.61
C GLY A 123 -18.56 -21.44 -2.19
N LYS A 124 -18.68 -22.30 -1.17
CA LYS A 124 -18.63 -21.87 0.23
C LYS A 124 -17.24 -21.35 0.59
N VAL A 125 -17.11 -20.03 0.68
CA VAL A 125 -15.97 -19.37 1.34
C VAL A 125 -16.03 -19.65 2.83
N ASP A 126 -15.01 -20.29 3.40
CA ASP A 126 -14.91 -20.55 4.84
C ASP A 126 -14.23 -19.39 5.59
N ASN A 127 -14.22 -19.47 6.93
CA ASN A 127 -13.74 -18.39 7.79
C ASN A 127 -12.25 -18.07 7.56
N GLU A 128 -11.44 -19.05 7.19
CA GLU A 128 -9.99 -18.90 6.95
C GLU A 128 -9.71 -18.00 5.75
N ILE A 129 -10.48 -18.14 4.66
CA ILE A 129 -10.37 -17.27 3.48
C ILE A 129 -10.83 -15.85 3.81
N ILE A 130 -11.90 -15.70 4.60
CA ILE A 130 -12.43 -14.39 5.00
C ILE A 130 -11.42 -13.65 5.88
N GLU A 131 -10.82 -14.33 6.85
CA GLU A 131 -9.77 -13.76 7.71
C GLU A 131 -8.59 -13.24 6.90
N LYS A 132 -8.21 -13.95 5.84
CA LYS A 132 -7.10 -13.56 4.96
C LYS A 132 -7.43 -12.40 4.02
N ILE A 133 -8.68 -12.30 3.55
CA ILE A 133 -9.19 -11.13 2.81
C ILE A 133 -9.13 -9.88 3.71
N ILE A 134 -9.55 -10.02 4.98
CA ILE A 134 -9.56 -8.92 5.95
C ILE A 134 -8.13 -8.54 6.37
N SER A 135 -7.24 -9.51 6.62
CA SER A 135 -5.84 -9.24 7.00
C SER A 135 -5.07 -8.49 5.91
N ASN A 136 -5.52 -8.59 4.65
CA ASN A 136 -4.98 -7.84 3.51
C ASN A 136 -5.58 -6.43 3.37
N GLY A 137 -6.39 -5.97 4.34
CA GLY A 137 -6.89 -4.59 4.40
C GLY A 137 -8.10 -4.30 3.51
N ILE A 138 -8.78 -5.33 2.99
CA ILE A 138 -9.95 -5.15 2.12
C ILE A 138 -11.16 -4.78 2.97
N LYS A 139 -11.64 -3.53 2.85
CA LYS A 139 -12.85 -3.05 3.52
C LYS A 139 -14.09 -3.63 2.83
N LEU A 140 -14.88 -4.42 3.56
CA LEU A 140 -16.18 -4.90 3.10
C LEU A 140 -17.26 -3.85 3.38
N ASN A 141 -18.02 -3.46 2.36
CA ASN A 141 -19.21 -2.64 2.56
C ASN A 141 -20.40 -3.51 3.02
N ASP A 142 -21.53 -2.88 3.35
CA ASP A 142 -22.75 -3.57 3.83
C ASP A 142 -23.24 -4.66 2.87
N GLU A 143 -23.03 -4.48 1.57
CA GLU A 143 -23.40 -5.45 0.54
C GLU A 143 -22.47 -6.67 0.54
N GLY A 144 -21.15 -6.47 0.66
CA GLY A 144 -20.18 -7.55 0.86
C GLY A 144 -20.46 -8.36 2.13
N LEU A 145 -20.82 -7.68 3.23
CA LEU A 145 -21.23 -8.35 4.48
C LEU A 145 -22.54 -9.12 4.32
N LYS A 146 -23.50 -8.60 3.55
CA LYS A 146 -24.78 -9.28 3.25
C LYS A 146 -24.56 -10.54 2.41
N ILE A 147 -23.61 -10.51 1.47
CA ILE A 147 -23.22 -11.68 0.68
C ILE A 147 -22.61 -12.75 1.60
N LEU A 148 -21.70 -12.37 2.50
CA LEU A 148 -21.11 -13.30 3.48
C LEU A 148 -22.13 -13.88 4.45
N SER A 149 -23.15 -13.11 4.85
CA SER A 149 -24.19 -13.58 5.80
C SER A 149 -25.14 -14.64 5.25
N LYS A 150 -25.22 -14.79 3.93
CA LYS A 150 -26.00 -15.87 3.30
C LYS A 150 -25.29 -17.22 3.42
N ASN A 151 -24.01 -17.23 3.82
CA ASN A 151 -23.23 -18.43 4.04
C ASN A 151 -23.42 -18.90 5.50
N LYS A 152 -24.24 -19.94 5.72
CA LYS A 152 -24.68 -20.43 7.06
C LYS A 152 -23.54 -20.79 8.03
N THR A 153 -22.31 -20.92 7.55
CA THR A 153 -21.10 -21.24 8.34
C THR A 153 -20.42 -20.01 8.94
N VAL A 154 -20.77 -18.79 8.51
CA VAL A 154 -20.16 -17.55 9.00
C VAL A 154 -21.10 -16.91 10.02
N ASN A 155 -20.69 -16.82 11.30
CA ASN A 155 -21.47 -16.13 12.32
C ASN A 155 -21.33 -14.61 12.18
N VAL A 156 -22.02 -14.05 11.19
CA VAL A 156 -21.99 -12.62 10.87
C VAL A 156 -22.49 -11.75 12.03
N LYS A 157 -23.24 -12.29 13.00
CA LYS A 157 -23.65 -11.55 14.19
C LYS A 157 -22.46 -11.30 15.13
N THR A 158 -21.59 -12.29 15.33
CA THR A 158 -20.32 -12.15 16.07
C THR A 158 -19.35 -11.23 15.36
N TYR A 159 -19.23 -11.31 14.03
CA TYR A 159 -18.37 -10.39 13.27
C TYR A 159 -18.95 -8.96 13.18
N LYS A 160 -20.27 -8.77 13.07
CA LYS A 160 -20.89 -7.45 13.22
C LYS A 160 -20.66 -6.88 14.62
N LEU A 161 -20.65 -7.70 15.66
CA LEU A 161 -20.36 -7.23 17.03
C LEU A 161 -18.88 -6.87 17.20
N LEU A 162 -17.94 -7.68 16.74
CA LEU A 162 -16.50 -7.39 16.79
C LEU A 162 -16.12 -6.19 15.92
N PHE A 163 -16.68 -6.08 14.71
CA PHE A 163 -16.36 -5.01 13.75
C PHE A 163 -17.17 -3.72 14.01
N ASN A 164 -18.44 -3.78 14.45
CA ASN A 164 -19.23 -2.57 14.72
C ASN A 164 -19.09 -2.03 16.14
N SER A 165 -18.81 -2.83 17.17
CA SER A 165 -18.74 -2.27 18.53
C SER A 165 -17.40 -1.57 18.81
N GLN A 166 -16.28 -2.09 18.28
CA GLN A 166 -14.97 -1.48 18.47
C GLN A 166 -14.61 -0.47 17.37
N ASN A 167 -14.90 -0.72 16.08
CA ASN A 167 -14.50 0.23 15.03
C ASN A 167 -15.53 1.32 14.73
N LYS A 168 -16.83 1.13 14.95
CA LYS A 168 -17.84 2.16 14.59
C LYS A 168 -17.89 3.29 15.62
N VAL A 169 -17.81 2.96 16.91
CA VAL A 169 -17.74 3.96 17.99
C VAL A 169 -16.44 4.77 17.86
N THR A 170 -15.32 4.10 17.59
CA THR A 170 -14.03 4.75 17.36
C THR A 170 -14.03 5.55 16.06
N LEU A 171 -14.53 5.07 14.92
CA LEU A 171 -14.61 5.89 13.69
C LEU A 171 -15.56 7.09 13.81
N ASP A 172 -16.73 6.95 14.45
CA ASP A 172 -17.67 8.05 14.58
C ASP A 172 -17.15 9.11 15.56
N ILE A 173 -16.52 8.70 16.67
CA ILE A 173 -15.78 9.60 17.57
C ILE A 173 -14.60 10.25 16.83
N LEU A 174 -13.81 9.51 16.06
CA LEU A 174 -12.63 10.03 15.36
C LEU A 174 -12.96 10.99 14.20
N ASN A 175 -14.08 10.76 13.52
CA ASN A 175 -14.54 11.62 12.42
C ASN A 175 -15.29 12.87 12.90
N HIS A 176 -15.82 12.87 14.13
CA HIS A 176 -16.69 13.96 14.63
C HIS A 176 -16.30 14.55 15.99
N ALA A 177 -15.24 14.09 16.66
CA ALA A 177 -14.88 14.57 18.01
C ALA A 177 -14.66 16.08 18.07
N PHE A 178 -14.18 16.68 16.98
CA PHE A 178 -14.18 18.13 16.82
C PHE A 178 -15.00 18.55 15.59
N PRO A 179 -15.99 19.45 15.78
CA PRO A 179 -16.77 19.97 14.68
C PRO A 179 -15.89 20.82 13.76
N GLU A 180 -16.27 20.88 12.49
CA GLU A 180 -15.50 21.55 11.45
C GLU A 180 -15.19 23.02 11.77
N LYS A 181 -16.15 23.73 12.37
CA LYS A 181 -15.99 25.12 12.83
C LYS A 181 -14.77 25.28 13.74
N GLN A 182 -14.51 24.31 14.59
CA GLN A 182 -13.40 24.34 15.53
C GLN A 182 -12.06 24.04 14.86
N ILE A 183 -12.03 23.15 13.88
CA ILE A 183 -10.84 22.93 13.05
C ILE A 183 -10.48 24.24 12.32
N ILE A 184 -11.46 24.91 11.72
CA ILE A 184 -11.26 26.20 11.04
C ILE A 184 -10.73 27.27 12.00
N GLU A 185 -11.27 27.34 13.22
CA GLU A 185 -10.82 28.26 14.25
C GLU A 185 -9.34 28.03 14.60
N TRP A 186 -8.95 26.78 14.88
CA TRP A 186 -7.56 26.42 15.17
C TRP A 186 -6.62 26.67 14.00
N THR A 187 -7.04 26.34 12.77
CA THR A 187 -6.28 26.67 11.57
C THR A 187 -6.04 28.18 11.45
N SER A 188 -7.08 28.99 11.68
CA SER A 188 -6.97 30.45 11.64
C SER A 188 -6.06 30.99 12.74
N GLN A 189 -6.12 30.43 13.95
CA GLN A 189 -5.20 30.80 15.04
C GLN A 189 -3.74 30.54 14.67
N ILE A 190 -3.42 29.35 14.14
CA ILE A 190 -2.05 29.02 13.71
C ILE A 190 -1.60 29.98 12.59
N GLN A 191 -2.44 30.24 11.60
CA GLN A 191 -2.09 31.11 10.48
C GLN A 191 -1.89 32.57 10.88
N LYS A 192 -2.63 33.07 11.88
CA LYS A 192 -2.54 34.46 12.35
C LYS A 192 -1.40 34.68 13.34
N SER A 193 -1.20 33.76 14.28
CA SER A 193 -0.24 33.92 15.38
C SER A 193 1.10 33.24 15.15
N GLY A 194 1.14 32.23 14.28
CA GLY A 194 2.28 31.32 14.16
C GLY A 194 2.45 30.36 15.35
N ASP A 195 1.61 30.46 16.39
CA ASP A 195 1.80 29.75 17.65
C ASP A 195 1.09 28.39 17.64
N VAL A 196 1.80 27.38 17.15
CA VAL A 196 1.34 25.99 17.18
C VAL A 196 1.29 25.41 18.60
N GLU A 197 2.10 25.91 19.52
CA GLU A 197 2.15 25.39 20.89
C GLU A 197 0.87 25.72 21.65
N ILE A 198 0.38 26.95 21.54
CA ILE A 198 -0.91 27.34 22.12
C ILE A 198 -2.05 26.48 21.55
N VAL A 199 -2.11 26.31 20.23
CA VAL A 199 -3.19 25.54 19.60
C VAL A 199 -3.13 24.06 19.98
N THR A 200 -1.95 23.46 19.99
CA THR A 200 -1.79 22.04 20.40
C THR A 200 -2.10 21.83 21.88
N LYS A 201 -1.74 22.78 22.75
CA LYS A 201 -2.14 22.78 24.16
C LYS A 201 -3.66 22.86 24.32
N ASN A 202 -4.32 23.72 23.57
CA ASN A 202 -5.79 23.86 23.58
C ASN A 202 -6.48 22.57 23.10
N ILE A 203 -5.98 21.94 22.03
CA ILE A 203 -6.46 20.63 21.56
C ILE A 203 -6.30 19.59 22.66
N GLY A 204 -5.11 19.49 23.26
CA GLY A 204 -4.83 18.54 24.34
C GLY A 204 -5.75 18.71 25.55
N GLN A 205 -6.02 19.95 25.97
CA GLN A 205 -6.97 20.23 27.06
C GLN A 205 -8.39 19.76 26.73
N LYS A 206 -8.85 19.97 25.50
CA LYS A 206 -10.19 19.51 25.08
C LYS A 206 -10.27 17.99 25.02
N ILE A 207 -9.22 17.32 24.54
CA ILE A 207 -9.16 15.87 24.54
C ILE A 207 -9.11 15.32 25.97
N SER A 208 -8.35 15.93 26.88
CA SER A 208 -8.32 15.53 28.30
C SER A 208 -9.71 15.57 28.95
N LYS A 209 -10.56 16.55 28.59
CA LYS A 209 -11.96 16.61 29.04
C LYS A 209 -12.79 15.45 28.49
N LEU A 210 -12.61 15.10 27.21
CA LEU A 210 -13.27 13.95 26.58
C LEU A 210 -12.83 12.62 27.19
N VAL A 211 -11.54 12.48 27.50
CA VAL A 211 -11.00 11.29 28.19
C VAL A 211 -11.66 11.13 29.56
N SER A 212 -11.81 12.24 30.29
CA SER A 212 -12.43 12.25 31.63
C SER A 212 -13.92 11.89 31.57
N SER A 213 -14.63 12.23 30.48
CA SER A 213 -16.06 11.96 30.34
C SER A 213 -16.39 10.59 29.75
N ASN A 214 -15.55 10.08 28.83
CA ASN A 214 -15.90 8.94 27.96
C ASN A 214 -14.98 7.72 28.12
N LYS A 215 -14.02 7.73 29.06
CA LYS A 215 -13.05 6.63 29.28
C LYS A 215 -12.33 6.18 27.99
N LEU A 216 -11.85 7.14 27.19
CA LEU A 216 -11.06 6.82 26.00
C LEU A 216 -9.74 6.13 26.38
N THR A 217 -9.35 5.13 25.61
CA THR A 217 -8.04 4.47 25.71
C THR A 217 -6.93 5.38 25.20
N LYS A 218 -5.67 5.05 25.54
CA LYS A 218 -4.49 5.78 25.04
C LYS A 218 -4.42 5.78 23.51
N GLU A 219 -4.75 4.65 22.88
CA GLU A 219 -4.73 4.50 21.43
C GLU A 219 -5.79 5.37 20.74
N GLU A 220 -6.99 5.43 21.30
CA GLU A 220 -8.06 6.31 20.80
C GLU A 220 -7.69 7.80 20.94
N VAL A 221 -7.03 8.18 22.03
CA VAL A 221 -6.51 9.54 22.24
C VAL A 221 -5.47 9.90 21.20
N THR A 222 -4.49 9.03 20.96
CA THR A 222 -3.46 9.23 19.94
C THR A 222 -4.10 9.38 18.55
N THR A 223 -5.00 8.46 18.20
CA THR A 223 -5.69 8.48 16.91
C THR A 223 -6.50 9.77 16.73
N LEU A 224 -7.15 10.24 17.80
CA LEU A 224 -7.91 11.49 17.77
C LEU A 224 -7.01 12.72 17.55
N LEU A 225 -5.86 12.76 18.22
CA LEU A 225 -4.86 13.82 18.04
C LEU A 225 -4.34 13.85 16.60
N GLU A 226 -3.93 12.69 16.08
CA GLU A 226 -3.39 12.55 14.72
C GLU A 226 -4.43 12.94 13.66
N SER A 227 -5.67 12.45 13.79
CA SER A 227 -6.80 12.86 12.93
C SER A 227 -7.05 14.36 12.97
N THR A 228 -7.05 14.96 14.17
CA THR A 228 -7.25 16.40 14.34
C THR A 228 -6.16 17.21 13.65
N PHE A 229 -4.89 16.81 13.81
CA PHE A 229 -3.77 17.49 13.16
C PHE A 229 -3.82 17.35 11.64
N LEU A 230 -4.16 16.18 11.10
CA LEU A 230 -4.35 15.98 9.65
C LEU A 230 -5.42 16.91 9.08
N ARG A 231 -6.56 17.06 9.76
CA ARG A 231 -7.63 17.99 9.34
C ARG A 231 -7.17 19.45 9.37
N ILE A 232 -6.39 19.85 10.37
CA ILE A 232 -5.80 21.20 10.44
C ILE A 232 -4.83 21.43 9.27
N ILE A 233 -3.91 20.50 9.02
CA ILE A 233 -2.92 20.56 7.92
C ILE A 233 -3.64 20.66 6.57
N GLN A 234 -4.73 19.91 6.39
CA GLN A 234 -5.55 20.00 5.19
C GLN A 234 -6.21 21.38 5.06
N LYS A 235 -6.77 21.93 6.13
CA LYS A 235 -7.36 23.28 6.11
C LYS A 235 -6.36 24.39 5.88
N GLN A 236 -5.10 24.18 6.25
CA GLN A 236 -4.00 25.06 5.88
C GLN A 236 -3.63 24.95 4.39
N GLY A 237 -4.20 24.00 3.64
CA GLY A 237 -3.89 23.76 2.22
C GLY A 237 -2.60 22.97 1.98
N LYS A 238 -1.96 22.47 3.04
CA LYS A 238 -0.68 21.75 2.96
C LYS A 238 -0.81 20.34 2.39
N ILE A 239 -1.99 19.73 2.54
CA ILE A 239 -2.36 18.46 1.90
C ILE A 239 -3.74 18.57 1.26
N LYS A 240 -3.95 17.91 0.12
CA LYS A 240 -5.21 17.99 -0.63
C LYS A 240 -6.30 17.06 -0.09
N GLN A 241 -5.95 15.90 0.46
CA GLN A 241 -6.91 14.92 1.00
C GLN A 241 -6.44 14.36 2.35
N PRO A 242 -7.28 14.39 3.41
CA PRO A 242 -6.86 14.13 4.78
C PRO A 242 -7.01 12.66 5.19
N ASN A 243 -8.04 11.97 4.72
CA ASN A 243 -8.61 10.91 5.55
C ASN A 243 -8.00 9.53 5.34
N ASP A 244 -7.53 9.14 4.16
CA ASP A 244 -6.96 7.78 3.98
C ASP A 244 -5.45 7.77 3.74
N LEU A 245 -4.84 8.94 3.51
CA LEU A 245 -3.45 9.01 3.06
C LEU A 245 -2.47 8.55 4.14
N PHE A 246 -2.68 8.90 5.42
CA PHE A 246 -1.72 8.57 6.48
C PHE A 246 -2.30 7.71 7.61
N ILE A 247 -3.55 7.23 7.50
CA ILE A 247 -4.15 6.27 8.45
C ILE A 247 -3.20 5.10 8.78
N PRO A 248 -2.49 4.48 7.80
CA PRO A 248 -1.59 3.37 8.10
C PRO A 248 -0.48 3.72 9.10
N LEU A 249 -0.18 5.02 9.27
CA LEU A 249 0.87 5.52 10.16
C LEU A 249 0.37 5.84 11.57
N ASN A 250 -0.93 5.74 11.84
CA ASN A 250 -1.48 6.03 13.15
C ASN A 250 -0.78 5.20 14.25
N GLY A 251 -0.48 5.86 15.36
CA GLY A 251 0.18 5.24 16.51
C GLY A 251 1.66 4.87 16.31
N ILE A 252 2.25 5.16 15.14
CA ILE A 252 3.70 5.01 14.96
C ILE A 252 4.42 6.12 15.70
N ASP A 253 5.45 5.76 16.46
CA ASP A 253 6.26 6.72 17.20
C ASP A 253 6.79 7.83 16.29
N GLY A 254 6.55 9.06 16.73
CA GLY A 254 6.96 10.28 16.04
C GLY A 254 6.05 10.74 14.89
N PHE A 255 5.02 9.95 14.50
CA PHE A 255 4.03 10.38 13.51
C PHE A 255 3.28 11.64 13.97
N GLN A 256 2.66 11.60 15.15
CA GLN A 256 1.99 12.76 15.74
C GLN A 256 2.90 14.00 15.86
N THR A 257 4.15 13.82 16.29
CA THR A 257 5.14 14.91 16.39
C THR A 257 5.45 15.50 15.02
N THR A 258 5.53 14.67 13.99
CA THR A 258 5.76 15.10 12.60
C THR A 258 4.58 15.92 12.07
N LEU A 259 3.35 15.48 12.34
CA LEU A 259 2.15 16.26 12.00
C LEU A 259 2.16 17.63 12.69
N ARG A 260 2.53 17.67 13.98
CA ARG A 260 2.68 18.93 14.72
C ARG A 260 3.70 19.86 14.08
N LYS A 261 4.88 19.35 13.68
CA LYS A 261 5.89 20.13 12.94
C LYS A 261 5.31 20.67 11.63
N ILE A 262 4.65 19.83 10.83
CA ILE A 262 4.02 20.24 9.57
C ILE A 262 3.03 21.39 9.78
N MET A 263 2.23 21.41 10.84
CA MET A 263 1.29 22.50 11.09
C MET A 263 1.96 23.87 11.23
N GLY A 264 3.17 23.92 11.81
CA GLY A 264 3.84 25.17 12.22
C GLY A 264 4.94 25.68 11.29
N VAL A 265 5.38 24.88 10.33
CA VAL A 265 6.48 25.25 9.43
C VAL A 265 5.98 25.78 8.08
N SER A 266 6.89 26.40 7.33
CA SER A 266 6.64 26.88 5.96
C SER A 266 6.41 25.73 4.97
N ASP A 267 5.88 26.04 3.79
CA ASP A 267 5.63 25.05 2.74
C ASP A 267 6.91 24.32 2.28
N ASN A 268 8.05 25.00 2.30
CA ASN A 268 9.33 24.40 1.91
C ASN A 268 9.80 23.33 2.90
N VAL A 269 9.67 23.58 4.21
CA VAL A 269 10.00 22.58 5.24
C VAL A 269 8.95 21.47 5.27
N THR A 270 7.67 21.83 5.07
CA THR A 270 6.54 20.88 4.98
C THR A 270 6.79 19.81 3.91
N LYS A 271 7.34 20.17 2.75
CA LYS A 271 7.66 19.23 1.67
C LYS A 271 8.64 18.12 2.08
N GLY A 272 9.56 18.41 3.01
CA GLY A 272 10.50 17.42 3.55
C GLY A 272 9.75 16.41 4.43
N HIS A 273 9.04 16.90 5.44
CA HIS A 273 8.27 16.04 6.34
C HIS A 273 7.19 15.21 5.61
N LEU A 274 6.48 15.79 4.64
CA LEU A 274 5.49 15.06 3.84
C LEU A 274 6.14 13.95 3.01
N LEU A 275 7.36 14.16 2.49
CA LEU A 275 8.09 13.11 1.77
C LEU A 275 8.43 11.94 2.70
N THR A 276 8.87 12.23 3.94
CA THR A 276 9.13 11.21 4.97
C THR A 276 7.87 10.42 5.31
N LEU A 277 6.72 11.10 5.49
CA LEU A 277 5.44 10.45 5.75
C LEU A 277 4.97 9.60 4.57
N ASP A 278 5.09 10.09 3.34
CA ASP A 278 4.74 9.32 2.15
C ASP A 278 5.62 8.06 2.03
N LEU A 279 6.93 8.18 2.29
CA LEU A 279 7.83 7.04 2.32
C LEU A 279 7.44 6.01 3.38
N ALA A 280 7.19 6.44 4.62
CA ALA A 280 6.74 5.57 5.70
C ALA A 280 5.46 4.81 5.32
N LYS A 281 4.51 5.51 4.69
CA LYS A 281 3.26 4.91 4.20
C LYS A 281 3.52 3.84 3.16
N TYR A 282 4.33 4.14 2.15
CA TYR A 282 4.65 3.17 1.10
C TYR A 282 5.40 1.95 1.65
N ILE A 283 6.27 2.13 2.64
CA ILE A 283 6.93 1.00 3.33
C ILE A 283 5.89 0.09 3.98
N LYS A 284 4.96 0.65 4.76
CA LYS A 284 3.88 -0.13 5.39
C LYS A 284 2.98 -0.85 4.38
N GLN A 285 2.62 -0.17 3.30
CA GLN A 285 1.78 -0.73 2.23
C GLN A 285 2.46 -1.89 1.48
N ASN A 286 3.79 -2.01 1.57
CA ASN A 286 4.58 -3.07 0.93
C ASN A 286 5.16 -4.07 1.94
N ASN A 287 4.42 -4.34 3.03
CA ASN A 287 4.78 -5.31 4.07
C ASN A 287 6.08 -4.98 4.83
N GLY A 288 6.54 -3.73 4.78
CA GLY A 288 7.58 -3.22 5.66
C GLY A 288 7.03 -2.80 7.02
N VAL A 289 7.90 -2.75 8.02
CA VAL A 289 7.57 -2.28 9.37
C VAL A 289 8.25 -0.93 9.59
N VAL A 290 7.48 0.14 9.76
CA VAL A 290 8.02 1.43 10.18
C VAL A 290 8.09 1.46 11.70
N LYS A 291 9.30 1.65 12.24
CA LYS A 291 9.58 1.64 13.68
C LYS A 291 9.45 3.04 14.30
N ASN A 292 9.94 4.07 13.62
CA ASN A 292 9.92 5.45 14.12
C ASN A 292 10.00 6.46 12.97
N ILE A 293 9.41 7.65 13.15
CA ILE A 293 9.40 8.77 12.21
C ILE A 293 9.93 10.02 12.93
N ASN A 294 10.97 10.66 12.40
CA ASN A 294 11.61 11.85 13.00
C ASN A 294 12.02 11.62 14.46
N MET A 295 12.80 10.56 14.70
CA MET A 295 13.25 10.18 16.03
C MET A 295 14.32 11.15 16.54
N PRO A 296 14.13 11.83 17.68
CA PRO A 296 15.18 12.67 18.25
C PRO A 296 16.42 11.84 18.62
N PHE A 297 17.59 12.31 18.21
CA PHE A 297 18.86 11.65 18.41
C PHE A 297 19.97 12.67 18.71
N ASN A 298 20.58 12.54 19.88
CA ASN A 298 21.78 13.29 20.21
C ASN A 298 22.99 12.57 19.59
N ASP A 299 23.47 13.09 18.47
CA ASP A 299 24.61 12.54 17.75
C ASP A 299 25.96 13.01 18.31
N GLY A 300 25.99 14.08 19.13
CA GLY A 300 27.22 14.69 19.63
C GLY A 300 28.07 15.35 18.54
N ILE A 301 27.52 15.53 17.32
CA ILE A 301 28.18 16.13 16.16
C ILE A 301 27.59 17.52 15.90
N LYS A 302 26.26 17.62 15.95
CA LYS A 302 25.55 18.89 15.79
C LYS A 302 25.36 19.55 17.15
N LEU A 303 25.29 20.88 17.17
CA LEU A 303 24.94 21.64 18.37
C LEU A 303 23.45 21.42 18.68
N GLY A 304 23.15 20.37 19.44
CA GLY A 304 21.80 20.00 19.87
C GLY A 304 21.35 18.63 19.38
N THR A 305 20.06 18.34 19.60
CA THR A 305 19.43 17.08 19.18
C THR A 305 19.11 17.13 17.69
N SER A 306 19.62 16.16 16.93
CA SER A 306 19.23 15.91 15.54
C SER A 306 17.97 15.04 15.49
N ASP A 307 17.29 14.95 14.34
CA ASP A 307 16.23 13.97 14.13
C ASP A 307 16.71 12.94 13.10
N ILE A 308 16.44 11.66 13.35
CA ILE A 308 16.54 10.61 12.34
C ILE A 308 15.20 10.53 11.62
N ASP A 309 15.17 10.86 10.32
CA ASP A 309 13.91 11.01 9.59
C ASP A 309 13.06 9.74 9.60
N LEU A 310 13.65 8.56 9.36
CA LEU A 310 12.90 7.31 9.32
C LEU A 310 13.72 6.09 9.75
N ILE A 311 13.09 5.23 10.56
CA ILE A 311 13.62 3.93 10.95
C ILE A 311 12.61 2.87 10.57
N PHE A 312 13.02 1.87 9.80
CA PHE A 312 12.11 0.85 9.31
C PHE A 312 12.80 -0.48 9.02
N THR A 313 12.02 -1.53 8.84
CA THR A 313 12.48 -2.86 8.50
C THR A 313 11.78 -3.34 7.23
N ILE A 314 12.55 -3.86 6.29
CA ILE A 314 12.08 -4.57 5.11
C ILE A 314 12.81 -5.90 5.06
N LYS A 315 12.09 -7.02 4.92
CA LYS A 315 12.68 -8.37 4.82
C LYS A 315 13.74 -8.64 5.91
N ASN A 316 13.41 -8.37 7.17
CA ASN A 316 14.26 -8.52 8.36
C ASN A 316 15.51 -7.63 8.43
N LYS A 317 15.73 -6.75 7.45
CA LYS A 317 16.83 -5.78 7.49
C LYS A 317 16.33 -4.43 8.01
N THR A 318 16.99 -3.90 9.05
CA THR A 318 16.70 -2.56 9.57
C THR A 318 17.43 -1.51 8.74
N TYR A 319 16.73 -0.45 8.40
CA TYR A 319 17.23 0.72 7.71
C TYR A 319 17.07 1.94 8.61
N VAL A 320 18.10 2.78 8.62
CA VAL A 320 18.06 4.11 9.23
C VAL A 320 18.29 5.14 8.11
N ALA A 321 17.33 6.04 7.94
CA ALA A 321 17.24 6.86 6.75
C ALA A 321 17.20 8.36 7.05
N GLU A 322 17.94 9.11 6.26
CA GLU A 322 17.75 10.55 6.06
C GLU A 322 17.02 10.78 4.73
N VAL A 323 16.04 11.68 4.69
CA VAL A 323 15.14 11.90 3.55
C VAL A 323 15.15 13.38 3.17
N LYS A 324 15.61 13.68 1.95
CA LYS A 324 15.69 15.06 1.45
C LYS A 324 14.91 15.28 0.17
N ASN A 325 14.26 16.45 0.10
CA ASN A 325 13.47 16.91 -1.03
C ASN A 325 14.03 18.21 -1.61
N TYR A 326 15.25 18.17 -2.16
CA TYR A 326 15.84 19.31 -2.85
C TYR A 326 15.50 19.27 -4.34
N LYS A 327 15.28 20.45 -4.93
CA LYS A 327 15.14 20.59 -6.39
C LYS A 327 16.49 20.31 -7.07
N ASP A 328 17.56 20.86 -6.52
CA ASP A 328 18.93 20.57 -6.94
C ASP A 328 19.90 20.85 -5.77
N LEU A 329 21.14 20.35 -5.90
CA LEU A 329 22.17 20.46 -4.87
C LEU A 329 23.32 21.38 -5.30
N THR A 330 23.89 22.09 -4.33
CA THR A 330 25.11 22.87 -4.50
C THR A 330 26.26 22.24 -3.72
N ILE A 331 27.51 22.57 -4.06
CA ILE A 331 28.69 22.11 -3.30
C ILE A 331 28.58 22.54 -1.83
N ASN A 332 28.11 23.77 -1.55
CA ASN A 332 27.92 24.24 -0.18
C ASN A 332 26.92 23.38 0.59
N SER A 333 25.79 23.01 -0.03
CA SER A 333 24.80 22.13 0.62
C SER A 333 25.39 20.77 0.98
N LEU A 334 26.32 20.24 0.18
CA LEU A 334 26.98 18.97 0.49
C LEU A 334 27.76 19.04 1.80
N ASN A 335 28.48 20.14 2.03
CA ASN A 335 29.33 20.31 3.20
C ASN A 335 28.54 20.71 4.44
N GLU A 336 27.54 21.58 4.30
CA GLU A 336 26.79 22.14 5.42
C GLU A 336 25.63 21.27 5.91
N THR A 337 25.10 20.39 5.03
CA THR A 337 23.90 19.60 5.34
C THR A 337 24.16 18.11 5.16
N PHE A 338 24.53 17.68 3.95
CA PHE A 338 24.58 16.24 3.64
C PHE A 338 25.66 15.48 4.40
N LYS A 339 26.88 16.03 4.46
CA LYS A 339 27.98 15.40 5.20
C LYS A 339 27.68 15.30 6.70
N PRO A 340 27.22 16.35 7.40
CA PRO A 340 26.75 16.24 8.78
C PRO A 340 25.64 15.20 8.97
N ASP A 341 24.65 15.14 8.08
CA ASP A 341 23.56 14.16 8.15
C ASP A 341 24.07 12.71 7.97
N MET A 342 24.98 12.47 7.03
CA MET A 342 25.62 11.17 6.85
C MET A 342 26.42 10.73 8.08
N LEU A 343 27.09 11.67 8.73
CA LEU A 343 27.78 11.45 10.00
C LEU A 343 26.79 11.11 11.13
N THR A 344 25.65 11.80 11.21
CA THR A 344 24.55 11.47 12.13
C THR A 344 24.10 10.01 11.95
N LEU A 345 23.87 9.55 10.71
CA LEU A 345 23.49 8.15 10.43
C LEU A 345 24.59 7.16 10.82
N GLN A 346 25.87 7.51 10.56
CA GLN A 346 27.00 6.69 10.98
C GLN A 346 27.05 6.55 12.51
N GLN A 347 26.83 7.65 13.22
CA GLN A 347 26.85 7.67 14.67
C GLN A 347 25.67 6.92 15.28
N TYR A 348 24.49 7.03 14.68
CA TYR A 348 23.33 6.22 15.07
C TYR A 348 23.64 4.73 14.99
N SER A 349 24.20 4.28 13.86
CA SER A 349 24.57 2.88 13.68
C SER A 349 25.58 2.44 14.75
N LYS A 350 26.61 3.24 15.03
CA LYS A 350 27.61 2.92 16.07
C LYS A 350 27.01 2.82 17.48
N LEU A 351 26.10 3.72 17.84
CA LEU A 351 25.61 3.87 19.22
C LEU A 351 24.32 3.09 19.53
N LYS A 352 23.49 2.80 18.52
CA LYS A 352 22.13 2.26 18.72
C LYS A 352 21.88 0.96 17.98
N ASP A 353 22.28 0.84 16.71
CA ASP A 353 22.09 -0.37 15.91
C ASP A 353 23.26 -0.59 14.93
N PRO A 354 24.31 -1.33 15.33
CA PRO A 354 25.48 -1.57 14.49
C PRO A 354 25.17 -2.35 13.20
N ASN A 355 24.02 -3.03 13.15
CA ASN A 355 23.62 -3.86 12.01
C ASN A 355 22.63 -3.14 11.07
N CYS A 356 22.21 -1.92 11.38
CA CYS A 356 21.32 -1.18 10.50
C CYS A 356 22.03 -0.74 9.21
N GLU A 357 21.28 -0.75 8.11
CA GLU A 357 21.73 -0.14 6.86
C GLU A 357 21.45 1.36 6.88
N LYS A 358 22.49 2.17 6.69
CA LYS A 358 22.37 3.63 6.62
C LYS A 358 22.03 4.03 5.19
N ILE A 359 20.92 4.74 5.01
CA ILE A 359 20.47 5.16 3.70
C ILE A 359 20.19 6.66 3.65
N PHE A 360 20.50 7.26 2.51
CA PHE A 360 20.18 8.64 2.19
C PHE A 360 19.23 8.63 1.00
N ILE A 361 18.03 9.14 1.19
CA ILE A 361 16.97 9.12 0.18
C ILE A 361 16.80 10.54 -0.35
N LEU A 362 17.03 10.72 -1.65
CA LEU A 362 16.83 11.99 -2.33
C LEU A 362 15.70 11.85 -3.34
N LYS A 363 14.71 12.74 -3.25
CA LYS A 363 13.59 12.74 -4.21
C LYS A 363 14.07 12.88 -5.66
N ASN A 364 15.06 13.75 -5.88
CA ASN A 364 15.60 14.04 -7.19
C ASN A 364 17.09 13.74 -7.22
N LYS A 365 17.55 13.16 -8.32
CA LYS A 365 18.97 13.04 -8.63
C LYS A 365 19.53 14.45 -8.92
N PRO A 366 20.69 14.86 -8.36
CA PRO A 366 21.30 16.15 -8.66
C PRO A 366 21.53 16.30 -10.17
N SER A 367 21.24 17.48 -10.72
CA SER A 367 21.38 17.72 -12.16
C SER A 367 22.84 17.90 -12.57
N ASN A 368 23.66 18.44 -11.66
CA ASN A 368 25.09 18.63 -11.84
C ASN A 368 25.87 17.35 -11.50
N ASP A 369 26.52 16.75 -12.50
CA ASP A 369 27.29 15.52 -12.34
C ASP A 369 28.46 15.64 -11.36
N HIS A 370 29.12 16.80 -11.29
CA HIS A 370 30.20 17.01 -10.34
C HIS A 370 29.69 16.97 -8.89
N VAL A 371 28.57 17.63 -8.61
CA VAL A 371 27.91 17.60 -7.30
C VAL A 371 27.44 16.18 -6.97
N ARG A 372 26.89 15.46 -7.95
CA ARG A 372 26.47 14.07 -7.79
C ARG A 372 27.63 13.14 -7.43
N ILE A 373 28.74 13.21 -8.17
CA ILE A 373 29.93 12.38 -7.92
C ILE A 373 30.50 12.65 -6.53
N LEU A 374 30.55 13.92 -6.11
CA LEU A 374 31.00 14.28 -4.76
C LEU A 374 30.06 13.74 -3.67
N LEU A 375 28.74 13.84 -3.88
CA LEU A 375 27.75 13.27 -2.96
C LEU A 375 27.90 11.75 -2.83
N GLU A 376 28.03 11.04 -3.96
CA GLU A 376 28.22 9.59 -4.01
C GLU A 376 29.53 9.19 -3.32
N LYS A 377 30.61 9.95 -3.53
CA LYS A 377 31.89 9.74 -2.84
C LYS A 377 31.76 9.91 -1.33
N TYR A 378 31.13 11.00 -0.85
CA TYR A 378 30.90 11.18 0.58
C TYR A 378 30.06 10.05 1.17
N ALA A 379 29.01 9.61 0.49
CA ALA A 379 28.20 8.51 0.97
C ALA A 379 29.01 7.22 1.07
N GLN A 380 29.88 6.92 0.10
CA GLN A 380 30.81 5.79 0.17
C GLN A 380 31.77 5.92 1.37
N ASP A 381 32.38 7.07 1.58
CA ASP A 381 33.32 7.34 2.68
C ASP A 381 32.66 7.12 4.06
N TYR A 382 31.36 7.43 4.19
CA TYR A 382 30.59 7.22 5.43
C TYR A 382 29.86 5.87 5.50
N GLY A 383 29.97 5.03 4.47
CA GLY A 383 29.27 3.76 4.35
C GLY A 383 27.75 3.93 4.37
N VAL A 384 27.24 4.92 3.64
CA VAL A 384 25.82 5.26 3.48
C VAL A 384 25.42 4.94 2.04
N LYS A 385 24.27 4.28 1.84
CA LYS A 385 23.72 4.05 0.49
C LYS A 385 22.85 5.21 0.06
N ILE A 386 23.02 5.69 -1.16
CA ILE A 386 22.12 6.69 -1.73
C ILE A 386 21.04 6.01 -2.56
N ILE A 387 19.80 6.44 -2.39
CA ILE A 387 18.68 6.03 -3.23
C ILE A 387 17.99 7.28 -3.77
N TYR A 388 17.88 7.37 -5.08
CA TYR A 388 17.14 8.43 -5.76
C TYR A 388 15.73 7.95 -6.12
N GLY A 389 14.76 8.86 -6.04
CA GLY A 389 13.44 8.65 -6.59
C GLY A 389 12.31 9.04 -5.66
N ASN A 390 11.08 8.89 -6.15
CA ASN A 390 9.89 9.07 -5.34
C ASN A 390 9.71 7.90 -4.35
N PRO A 391 8.85 8.05 -3.31
CA PRO A 391 8.61 7.00 -2.32
C PRO A 391 8.32 5.60 -2.89
N TYR A 392 7.56 5.51 -3.98
CA TYR A 392 7.24 4.24 -4.62
C TYR A 392 8.47 3.59 -5.25
N GLU A 393 9.28 4.36 -5.99
CA GLU A 393 10.53 3.89 -6.60
C GLU A 393 11.54 3.42 -5.55
N VAL A 394 11.70 4.21 -4.48
CA VAL A 394 12.62 3.91 -3.38
C VAL A 394 12.25 2.58 -2.71
N VAL A 395 10.98 2.39 -2.34
CA VAL A 395 10.52 1.16 -1.69
C VAL A 395 10.66 -0.03 -2.64
N ASN A 396 10.31 0.11 -3.92
CA ASN A 396 10.50 -0.97 -4.88
C ASN A 396 11.96 -1.37 -5.07
N ASN A 397 12.87 -0.39 -5.09
CA ASN A 397 14.31 -0.66 -5.15
C ASN A 397 14.77 -1.43 -3.91
N LEU A 398 14.40 -0.97 -2.72
CA LEU A 398 14.74 -1.66 -1.46
C LEU A 398 14.18 -3.09 -1.41
N MET A 399 12.99 -3.32 -1.95
CA MET A 399 12.40 -4.66 -2.04
C MET A 399 13.15 -5.60 -2.97
N LYS A 400 13.78 -5.08 -4.05
CA LYS A 400 14.55 -5.87 -5.02
C LYS A 400 15.94 -6.25 -4.53
N TYR A 401 16.65 -5.34 -3.85
CA TYR A 401 18.06 -5.52 -3.45
C TYR A 401 18.31 -6.43 -2.24
N VAL A 402 17.29 -7.16 -1.77
CA VAL A 402 17.41 -8.13 -0.66
C VAL A 402 17.05 -9.52 -1.20
N GLN A 403 17.80 -9.98 -2.20
CA GLN A 403 17.81 -11.37 -2.68
C GLN A 403 19.14 -12.00 -2.32
#